data_AF-A0A4Q3JQH7-F1
#
_entry.id   AF-A0A4Q3JQH7-F1
#
_cell.length_a   1.000
_cell.length_b   1.000
_cell.length_c   1.000
_cell.angle_alpha   90.00
_cell.angle_beta   90.00
_cell.angle_gamma   90.00
#
_symmetry.space_group_name_H-M   'P 1'
#
loop_
_entity.id
_entity.type
_entity.pdbx_description
1 polymer ?
#
loop_
_entity_poly.entity_id
_entity_poly.type
_entity_poly.pdbx_seq_one_letter_code
_entity_poly.pdbx_strand_id
1 'polypeptide(L)'
;MRGERAHRSMLFGPHGDPPRGGTLLWGRTTLMTLRPSPRAVLLAVLLPAAAGCVPRREAIPSAALASAGKTASGRFAGGAVYEPDAAYVEGLVTRARQVHLSDDVQWRRLGRYREGVFGVSSEADGQAFFLADQGPGDPRAELEATVRGFFTAPVAGVEHPLCRFPARRRWLTHGLTIDEAKLPAVTCEAYDRFVERAGADSVSLIFSSYYLNNPASMFGHTFLRFNRAKGPEDEERKALLDQGVDYSASVPATENQLLYAVKGLAGLYPGIFRMLPYYYKVREYNDAESRDLWEYDLVLSDEERHMLVAHLWELGHTYFDYFYLDENCSYHVLSVLEATSRRLSLTDAVHWPVIPADTIRAVMQVPGLVRQVRYRPSAKAIFRTRLKTLRGEWVPLVARLGDDPSSALPASLSNDEAGQVLDAAIDYVEMAHAKEILADDRTSRGAALKQRLLERRAELDA
;
A
#
# COMPACT_ATOMS: atom_id res chain seq x y z
N MET A 1 36.06 -46.43 17.20
CA MET A 1 37.33 -46.92 16.63
C MET A 1 37.72 -45.93 15.54
N ARG A 2 38.58 -44.95 15.84
CA ARG A 2 40.06 -44.91 15.69
C ARG A 2 40.56 -44.89 14.22
N GLY A 3 41.41 -43.90 13.92
CA GLY A 3 42.27 -43.77 12.73
C GLY A 3 41.85 -42.61 11.83
N GLU A 4 42.30 -41.34 11.93
CA GLU A 4 43.62 -40.73 12.15
C GLU A 4 44.58 -40.75 10.93
N ARG A 5 44.84 -39.55 10.36
CA ARG A 5 46.05 -38.98 9.70
C ARG A 5 45.67 -38.05 8.52
N ALA A 6 46.31 -36.92 8.22
CA ALA A 6 47.30 -36.07 8.90
C ALA A 6 47.49 -34.77 8.09
N HIS A 7 47.74 -33.67 8.82
CA HIS A 7 48.54 -32.47 8.54
C HIS A 7 48.90 -32.02 7.10
N ARG A 8 48.65 -30.72 6.85
CA ARG A 8 49.77 -29.75 6.67
C ARG A 8 49.35 -28.31 6.99
N SER A 9 50.11 -27.70 7.89
CA SER A 9 50.06 -26.30 8.31
C SER A 9 51.02 -25.46 7.46
N MET A 10 50.69 -24.18 7.23
CA MET A 10 51.70 -23.11 7.13
C MET A 10 51.15 -21.84 7.78
N LEU A 11 51.83 -21.44 8.85
CA LEU A 11 51.78 -20.15 9.54
C LEU A 11 52.70 -19.18 8.81
N PHE A 12 52.36 -17.88 8.76
CA PHE A 12 53.28 -16.79 9.11
C PHE A 12 52.46 -15.55 9.48
N GLY A 13 52.76 -15.01 10.66
CA GLY A 13 52.15 -13.83 11.26
C GLY A 13 52.94 -12.53 11.01
N PRO A 14 52.78 -11.50 11.87
CA PRO A 14 52.54 -10.11 11.47
C PRO A 14 53.69 -9.15 11.82
N HIS A 15 53.75 -7.96 11.22
CA HIS A 15 54.42 -6.70 11.67
C HIS A 15 54.16 -5.61 10.60
N GLY A 16 53.94 -4.32 10.84
CA GLY A 16 53.94 -3.47 12.01
C GLY A 16 53.62 -2.01 11.60
N ASP A 17 53.34 -1.17 12.60
CA ASP A 17 53.29 0.31 12.58
C ASP A 17 54.32 0.81 13.62
N PRO A 18 54.72 2.10 13.74
CA PRO A 18 54.47 3.32 12.94
C PRO A 18 55.80 4.12 12.65
N PRO A 19 55.76 5.40 12.21
CA PRO A 19 55.91 6.49 13.19
C PRO A 19 55.16 7.82 12.89
N ARG A 20 55.23 8.71 13.88
CA ARG A 20 54.54 10.00 14.11
C ARG A 20 55.09 11.18 13.27
N GLY A 21 54.23 12.18 13.07
CA GLY A 21 54.60 13.61 13.13
C GLY A 21 54.20 14.46 11.92
N GLY A 22 53.31 15.44 12.12
CA GLY A 22 52.99 16.44 11.08
C GLY A 22 51.74 17.27 11.38
N THR A 23 51.88 18.24 12.28
CA THR A 23 50.89 19.27 12.61
C THR A 23 50.62 20.19 11.41
N LEU A 24 49.35 20.47 11.08
CA LEU A 24 48.95 21.66 10.34
C LEU A 24 47.50 22.02 10.70
N LEU A 25 47.36 23.11 11.47
CA LEU A 25 46.12 23.85 11.64
C LEU A 25 45.62 24.34 10.27
N TRP A 26 44.31 24.34 10.01
CA TRP A 26 43.60 25.44 9.33
C TRP A 26 42.08 25.27 9.49
N GLY A 27 41.42 26.34 9.94
CA GLY A 27 40.07 26.73 9.49
C GLY A 27 38.85 25.99 10.02
N ARG A 28 38.22 26.53 11.07
CA ARG A 28 36.78 26.38 11.31
C ARG A 28 36.01 26.98 10.13
N THR A 29 35.24 26.17 9.43
CA THR A 29 34.13 26.67 8.60
C THR A 29 32.88 25.84 8.92
N THR A 30 31.98 26.48 9.66
CA THR A 30 30.64 25.98 9.95
C THR A 30 29.84 25.96 8.65
N LEU A 31 29.62 24.78 8.06
CA LEU A 31 28.65 24.62 6.99
C LEU A 31 27.27 24.35 7.63
N MET A 32 26.46 25.42 7.71
CA MET A 32 25.01 25.33 7.84
C MET A 32 24.48 24.54 6.64
N THR A 33 24.06 23.30 6.84
CA THR A 33 23.23 22.56 5.88
C THR A 33 21.81 23.10 5.96
N LEU A 34 21.52 24.11 5.14
CA LEU A 34 20.17 24.61 4.90
C LEU A 34 19.37 23.55 4.12
N ARG A 35 18.34 22.99 4.74
CA ARG A 35 17.24 22.28 4.05
C ARG A 35 16.43 23.31 3.26
N PRO A 36 16.14 23.13 1.95
CA PRO A 36 15.18 23.99 1.27
C PRO A 36 13.75 23.52 1.53
N SER A 37 12.84 24.48 1.74
CA SER A 37 11.39 24.28 1.85
C SER A 37 10.71 24.27 0.46
N PRO A 38 9.62 23.51 0.25
CA PRO A 38 9.06 23.24 -1.07
C PRO A 38 8.08 24.32 -1.59
N ARG A 39 8.31 25.62 -1.32
CA ARG A 39 7.33 26.68 -1.63
C ARG A 39 7.78 27.79 -2.59
N ALA A 40 8.82 27.59 -3.40
CA ALA A 40 9.30 28.67 -4.26
C ALA A 40 9.83 28.23 -5.63
N VAL A 41 8.98 27.66 -6.50
CA VAL A 41 9.11 27.80 -7.97
C VAL A 41 7.72 27.70 -8.60
N LEU A 42 7.07 28.81 -8.90
CA LEU A 42 6.34 29.07 -10.16
C LEU A 42 5.74 30.48 -10.12
N LEU A 43 6.41 31.44 -10.73
CA LEU A 43 5.77 32.65 -11.21
C LEU A 43 6.25 32.92 -12.65
N ALA A 44 5.28 33.32 -13.47
CA ALA A 44 5.37 33.71 -14.87
C ALA A 44 5.45 32.56 -15.90
N VAL A 45 4.34 32.31 -16.59
CA VAL A 45 4.21 32.49 -18.05
C VAL A 45 2.76 32.19 -18.48
N LEU A 46 2.10 33.21 -19.07
CA LEU A 46 0.94 33.22 -19.98
C LEU A 46 -0.51 33.27 -19.43
N LEU A 47 -1.00 34.51 -19.35
CA LEU A 47 -2.34 34.94 -19.80
C LEU A 47 -2.16 35.67 -21.15
N PRO A 48 -3.13 35.70 -22.10
CA PRO A 48 -4.49 36.15 -21.81
C PRO A 48 -5.67 35.43 -22.52
N ALA A 49 -6.84 35.60 -21.87
CA ALA A 49 -8.19 35.86 -22.39
C ALA A 49 -8.86 34.93 -23.43
N ALA A 50 -9.91 34.24 -22.99
CA ALA A 50 -11.19 34.21 -23.71
C ALA A 50 -12.36 34.05 -22.73
N ALA A 51 -13.35 34.93 -22.88
CA ALA A 51 -14.58 34.96 -22.10
C ALA A 51 -15.56 33.88 -22.59
N GLY A 52 -16.26 33.25 -21.64
CA GLY A 52 -17.39 32.37 -21.91
C GLY A 52 -18.21 32.18 -20.64
N CYS A 53 -19.39 32.80 -20.59
CA CYS A 53 -20.41 32.62 -19.54
C CYS A 53 -20.83 31.15 -19.38
N VAL A 54 -21.29 30.78 -18.17
CA VAL A 54 -22.41 29.84 -17.82
C VAL A 54 -22.17 29.21 -16.42
N PRO A 55 -23.22 28.96 -15.60
CA PRO A 55 -23.86 29.88 -14.66
C PRO A 55 -23.52 29.62 -13.17
N ARG A 56 -23.87 30.57 -12.31
CA ARG A 56 -23.92 30.41 -10.85
C ARG A 56 -24.88 29.28 -10.45
N ARG A 57 -24.43 28.37 -9.58
CA ARG A 57 -25.30 27.63 -8.67
C ARG A 57 -24.80 27.79 -7.24
N GLU A 58 -25.78 27.92 -6.38
CA GLU A 58 -25.73 28.50 -5.05
C GLU A 58 -24.92 27.67 -4.06
N ALA A 59 -24.13 28.38 -3.25
CA ALA A 59 -23.51 27.85 -2.07
C ALA A 59 -24.61 27.57 -1.02
N ILE A 60 -24.67 26.33 -0.55
CA ILE A 60 -25.44 25.98 0.65
C ILE A 60 -24.60 26.45 1.85
N PRO A 61 -25.12 27.31 2.74
CA PRO A 61 -24.33 27.89 3.81
C PRO A 61 -23.97 26.86 4.88
N SER A 62 -22.69 26.85 5.28
CA SER A 62 -22.22 26.25 6.52
C SER A 62 -22.95 26.87 7.70
N ALA A 63 -23.86 26.11 8.31
CA ALA A 63 -24.40 26.44 9.62
C ALA A 63 -23.36 26.06 10.68
N ALA A 64 -22.74 27.08 11.26
CA ALA A 64 -21.99 27.00 12.49
C ALA A 64 -22.88 26.43 13.62
N LEU A 65 -22.43 25.35 14.26
CA LEU A 65 -22.97 24.90 15.54
C LEU A 65 -21.99 25.31 16.63
N ALA A 66 -22.10 26.57 17.04
CA ALA A 66 -21.73 26.96 18.39
C ALA A 66 -23.00 26.94 19.24
N SER A 67 -23.09 26.02 20.21
CA SER A 67 -23.49 26.36 21.58
C SER A 67 -23.54 25.13 22.49
N ALA A 68 -22.99 25.36 23.68
CA ALA A 68 -23.55 25.00 24.99
C ALA A 68 -23.81 23.52 25.31
N GLY A 69 -23.13 23.06 26.37
CA GLY A 69 -23.43 21.82 27.05
C GLY A 69 -24.90 21.71 27.42
N LYS A 70 -25.58 20.76 26.79
CA LYS A 70 -26.79 20.09 27.27
C LYS A 70 -26.72 18.64 26.82
N THR A 71 -26.62 17.76 27.80
CA THR A 71 -26.76 16.31 27.68
C THR A 71 -28.04 15.95 26.92
N ALA A 72 -27.92 15.50 25.68
CA ALA A 72 -29.04 15.00 24.89
C ALA A 72 -29.18 13.50 25.11
N SER A 73 -30.21 13.09 25.86
CA SER A 73 -30.58 11.69 26.06
C SER A 73 -31.36 11.16 24.84
N GLY A 74 -30.81 10.20 24.11
CA GLY A 74 -31.54 9.43 23.10
C GLY A 74 -32.35 8.30 23.72
N ARG A 75 -33.63 8.15 23.35
CA ARG A 75 -34.51 7.04 23.78
C ARG A 75 -34.53 5.93 22.73
N PHE A 76 -34.26 4.69 23.16
CA PHE A 76 -34.57 3.48 22.40
C PHE A 76 -35.71 2.70 23.08
N ALA A 77 -36.51 2.00 22.27
CA ALA A 77 -37.53 1.08 22.75
C ALA A 77 -36.86 -0.11 23.43
N GLY A 78 -36.85 -0.12 24.77
CA GLY A 78 -36.22 -1.18 25.57
C GLY A 78 -35.18 -0.72 26.60
N GLY A 79 -35.47 0.30 27.40
CA GLY A 79 -35.30 0.17 28.86
C GLY A 79 -34.15 0.86 29.58
N ALA A 80 -33.05 1.27 28.94
CA ALA A 80 -32.02 2.05 29.64
C ALA A 80 -31.43 3.12 28.72
N VAL A 81 -31.54 4.39 29.13
CA VAL A 81 -30.75 5.47 28.54
C VAL A 81 -29.32 5.27 29.04
N TYR A 82 -28.38 5.11 28.12
CA TYR A 82 -26.96 5.09 28.50
C TYR A 82 -26.59 6.48 29.04
N GLU A 83 -26.11 6.52 30.28
CA GLU A 83 -25.65 7.73 30.94
C GLU A 83 -24.18 7.55 31.30
N PRO A 84 -23.27 8.37 30.73
CA PRO A 84 -21.85 8.24 31.02
C PRO A 84 -21.52 8.64 32.46
N ASP A 85 -20.72 7.82 33.12
CA ASP A 85 -20.06 8.17 34.38
C ASP A 85 -18.95 9.20 34.09
N ALA A 86 -19.30 10.49 34.16
CA ALA A 86 -18.40 11.59 33.86
C ALA A 86 -17.12 11.57 34.72
N ALA A 87 -17.21 11.12 35.97
CA ALA A 87 -16.05 11.02 36.86
C ALA A 87 -15.09 9.91 36.39
N TYR A 88 -15.64 8.78 35.93
CA TYR A 88 -14.85 7.72 35.33
C TYR A 88 -14.16 8.18 34.03
N VAL A 89 -14.89 8.83 33.13
CA VAL A 89 -14.33 9.32 31.85
C VAL A 89 -13.22 10.33 32.07
N GLU A 90 -13.43 11.34 32.94
CA GLU A 90 -12.37 12.30 33.26
C GLU A 90 -11.21 11.69 34.04
N GLY A 91 -11.47 10.63 34.81
CA GLY A 91 -10.43 9.78 35.41
C GLY A 91 -9.53 9.12 34.36
N LEU A 92 -10.13 8.57 33.29
CA LEU A 92 -9.39 8.00 32.14
C LEU A 92 -8.57 9.07 31.41
N VAL A 93 -9.15 10.24 31.14
CA VAL A 93 -8.43 11.36 30.52
C VAL A 93 -7.26 11.83 31.39
N THR A 94 -7.48 11.94 32.70
CA THR A 94 -6.42 12.31 33.65
C THR A 94 -5.29 11.28 33.65
N ARG A 95 -5.63 9.98 33.66
CA ARG A 95 -4.64 8.90 33.54
C ARG A 95 -3.86 9.00 32.24
N ALA A 96 -4.53 9.21 31.10
CA ALA A 96 -3.90 9.34 29.79
C ALA A 96 -2.85 10.47 29.79
N ARG A 97 -3.16 11.61 30.41
CA ARG A 97 -2.22 12.73 30.60
C ARG A 97 -1.03 12.35 31.48
N GLN A 98 -1.28 11.69 32.60
CA GLN A 98 -0.23 11.29 33.57
C GLN A 98 0.78 10.30 32.97
N VAL A 99 0.31 9.40 32.11
CA VAL A 99 1.18 8.41 31.44
C VAL A 99 1.67 8.88 30.06
N HIS A 100 1.43 10.15 29.71
CA HIS A 100 1.87 10.76 28.45
C HIS A 100 1.42 9.98 27.20
N LEU A 101 0.20 9.47 27.23
CA LEU A 101 -0.30 8.54 26.21
C LEU A 101 -0.38 9.18 24.81
N SER A 102 -0.51 10.51 24.72
CA SER A 102 -0.48 11.26 23.47
C SER A 102 0.89 11.29 22.79
N ASP A 103 1.97 11.06 23.54
CA ASP A 103 3.33 10.99 23.02
C ASP A 103 3.72 9.59 22.56
N ASP A 104 2.84 8.63 22.77
CA ASP A 104 3.07 7.25 22.37
C ASP A 104 3.22 7.10 20.86
N VAL A 105 4.26 6.40 20.43
CA VAL A 105 4.56 6.22 19.01
C VAL A 105 3.40 5.54 18.26
N GLN A 106 2.70 4.59 18.89
CA GLN A 106 1.60 3.90 18.22
C GLN A 106 0.37 4.80 18.11
N TRP A 107 0.06 5.61 19.13
CA TRP A 107 -0.98 6.63 19.02
C TRP A 107 -0.69 7.61 17.90
N ARG A 108 0.55 8.12 17.84
CA ARG A 108 0.98 9.04 16.81
C ARG A 108 0.81 8.44 15.41
N ARG A 109 1.17 7.16 15.23
CA ARG A 109 0.99 6.44 13.96
C ARG A 109 -0.47 6.18 13.61
N LEU A 110 -1.32 5.79 14.57
CA LEU A 110 -2.76 5.64 14.35
C LEU A 110 -3.42 6.97 13.96
N GLY A 111 -2.98 8.07 14.54
CA GLY A 111 -3.43 9.42 14.19
C GLY A 111 -2.71 10.03 12.98
N ARG A 112 -1.81 9.30 12.32
CA ARG A 112 -1.04 9.75 11.15
C ARG A 112 -0.19 11.00 11.40
N TYR A 113 0.28 11.18 12.63
CA TYR A 113 1.03 12.36 13.05
C TYR A 113 2.51 12.27 12.66
N ARG A 114 3.03 13.37 12.11
CA ARG A 114 4.44 13.59 11.79
C ARG A 114 4.94 14.86 12.44
N GLU A 115 6.24 14.86 12.77
CA GLU A 115 6.94 16.06 13.23
C GLU A 115 7.27 16.95 12.02
N GLY A 116 6.67 18.12 11.95
CA GLY A 116 6.93 19.15 10.95
C GLY A 116 7.77 20.30 11.50
N VAL A 117 8.15 21.23 10.61
CA VAL A 117 8.89 22.46 11.00
C VAL A 117 8.08 23.35 11.94
N PHE A 118 6.75 23.29 11.85
CA PHE A 118 5.83 24.09 12.65
C PHE A 118 5.21 23.31 13.82
N GLY A 119 5.78 22.15 14.16
CA GLY A 119 5.26 21.23 15.18
C GLY A 119 4.63 19.98 14.56
N VAL A 120 3.93 19.23 15.40
CA VAL A 120 3.27 17.98 15.00
C VAL A 120 2.01 18.27 14.18
N SER A 121 1.83 17.52 13.08
CA SER A 121 0.62 17.57 12.27
C SER A 121 0.29 16.19 11.73
N SER A 122 -0.99 15.89 11.60
CA SER A 122 -1.46 14.69 10.93
C SER A 122 -1.36 14.85 9.42
N GLU A 123 -1.01 13.75 8.74
CA GLU A 123 -1.06 13.64 7.28
C GLU A 123 -2.50 13.49 6.76
N ALA A 124 -3.46 13.13 7.62
CA ALA A 124 -4.84 12.97 7.19
C ALA A 124 -5.52 14.33 6.98
N ASP A 125 -5.89 14.64 5.73
CA ASP A 125 -6.52 15.92 5.36
C ASP A 125 -8.04 15.93 5.57
N GLY A 126 -8.66 14.76 5.58
CA GLY A 126 -10.09 14.62 5.87
C GLY A 126 -10.39 14.94 7.33
N GLN A 127 -11.01 16.09 7.59
CA GLN A 127 -11.46 16.52 8.94
C GLN A 127 -12.31 15.49 9.66
N ALA A 128 -13.02 14.66 8.91
CA ALA A 128 -13.82 13.58 9.45
C ALA A 128 -12.96 12.60 10.28
N PHE A 129 -11.67 12.43 9.99
CA PHE A 129 -10.78 11.52 10.73
C PHE A 129 -10.56 11.89 12.20
N PHE A 130 -10.91 13.11 12.60
CA PHE A 130 -10.68 13.63 13.94
C PHE A 130 -12.01 13.81 14.69
N LEU A 131 -11.96 13.59 15.99
CA LEU A 131 -13.05 13.90 16.92
C LEU A 131 -12.88 15.26 17.58
N ALA A 132 -11.64 15.76 17.67
CA ALA A 132 -11.35 17.13 18.09
C ALA A 132 -11.17 18.05 16.88
N ASP A 133 -11.71 19.26 16.96
CA ASP A 133 -11.53 20.29 15.90
C ASP A 133 -10.05 20.63 15.66
N GLN A 134 -9.25 20.67 16.73
CA GLN A 134 -7.80 20.86 16.69
C GLN A 134 -7.02 19.53 16.55
N GLY A 135 -7.72 18.40 16.40
CA GLY A 135 -7.13 17.07 16.30
C GLY A 135 -6.04 16.94 15.24
N PRO A 136 -6.14 17.55 14.04
CA PRO A 136 -5.07 17.49 13.04
C PRO A 136 -3.70 17.99 13.52
N GLY A 137 -3.66 18.96 14.45
CA GLY A 137 -2.41 19.54 14.98
C GLY A 137 -2.13 19.21 16.44
N ASP A 138 -3.04 18.54 17.13
CA ASP A 138 -2.94 18.26 18.57
C ASP A 138 -3.32 16.79 18.86
N PRO A 139 -2.32 15.88 18.87
CA PRO A 139 -2.52 14.47 19.20
C PRO A 139 -3.12 14.25 20.58
N ARG A 140 -2.90 15.17 21.53
CA ARG A 140 -3.46 15.06 22.87
C ARG A 140 -4.93 15.42 22.85
N ALA A 141 -5.31 16.52 22.22
CA ALA A 141 -6.72 16.89 22.07
C ALA A 141 -7.51 15.76 21.40
N GLU A 142 -6.97 15.16 20.34
CA GLU A 142 -7.62 14.06 19.64
C GLU A 142 -7.76 12.82 20.53
N LEU A 143 -6.75 12.50 21.34
CA LEU A 143 -6.80 11.38 22.27
C LEU A 143 -7.91 11.59 23.30
N GLU A 144 -7.95 12.77 23.91
CA GLU A 144 -8.94 13.07 24.93
C GLU A 144 -10.36 13.12 24.35
N ALA A 145 -10.54 13.67 23.15
CA ALA A 145 -11.81 13.64 22.43
C ALA A 145 -12.23 12.22 22.05
N THR A 146 -11.27 11.36 21.67
CA THR A 146 -11.53 9.94 21.38
C THR A 146 -12.01 9.21 22.63
N VAL A 147 -11.31 9.37 23.76
CA VAL A 147 -11.71 8.78 25.04
C VAL A 147 -13.11 9.24 25.41
N ARG A 148 -13.41 10.55 25.40
CA ARG A 148 -14.76 11.05 25.71
C ARG A 148 -15.81 10.55 24.73
N GLY A 149 -15.48 10.52 23.44
CA GLY A 149 -16.33 10.06 22.35
C GLY A 149 -16.84 8.63 22.53
N PHE A 150 -15.99 7.73 23.05
CA PHE A 150 -16.36 6.35 23.33
C PHE A 150 -17.46 6.19 24.37
N PHE A 151 -17.64 7.17 25.24
CA PHE A 151 -18.68 7.17 26.28
C PHE A 151 -19.81 8.15 25.96
N THR A 152 -20.02 8.52 24.70
CA THR A 152 -21.22 9.29 24.33
C THR A 152 -22.43 8.39 24.19
N ALA A 153 -23.64 8.92 24.39
CA ALA A 153 -24.85 8.14 24.15
C ALA A 153 -25.01 7.86 22.63
N PRO A 154 -25.35 6.64 22.22
CA PRO A 154 -25.60 6.34 20.81
C PRO A 154 -26.73 7.23 20.25
N VAL A 155 -26.48 7.87 19.12
CA VAL A 155 -27.45 8.71 18.41
C VAL A 155 -27.88 8.00 17.13
N ALA A 156 -29.19 7.83 16.94
CA ALA A 156 -29.72 7.17 15.75
C ALA A 156 -29.30 7.89 14.46
N GLY A 157 -28.80 7.13 13.49
CA GLY A 157 -28.34 7.67 12.20
C GLY A 157 -26.95 8.30 12.22
N VAL A 158 -26.29 8.38 13.38
CA VAL A 158 -24.90 8.86 13.50
C VAL A 158 -24.03 7.68 13.90
N GLU A 159 -22.94 7.45 13.15
CA GLU A 159 -21.99 6.40 13.49
C GLU A 159 -21.29 6.70 14.81
N HIS A 160 -21.40 5.76 15.75
CA HIS A 160 -20.81 5.94 17.08
C HIS A 160 -19.27 5.87 17.01
N PRO A 161 -18.52 6.69 17.78
CA PRO A 161 -17.06 6.66 17.79
C PRO A 161 -16.42 5.29 18.01
N LEU A 162 -17.06 4.40 18.79
CA LEU A 162 -16.59 3.02 18.97
C LEU A 162 -16.61 2.19 17.68
N CYS A 163 -17.56 2.44 16.78
CA CYS A 163 -17.65 1.77 15.48
C CYS A 163 -16.76 2.42 14.44
N ARG A 164 -16.58 3.73 14.55
CA ARG A 164 -15.75 4.52 13.65
C ARG A 164 -14.25 4.32 13.89
N PHE A 165 -13.84 4.16 15.14
CA PHE A 165 -12.44 4.07 15.56
C PHE A 165 -12.09 2.77 16.31
N PRO A 166 -12.26 1.59 15.68
CA PRO A 166 -11.99 0.31 16.32
C PRO A 166 -10.51 0.07 16.65
N ALA A 167 -9.57 0.63 15.88
CA ALA A 167 -8.14 0.50 16.16
C ALA A 167 -7.75 1.34 17.37
N ARG A 168 -8.21 2.60 17.41
CA ARG A 168 -8.02 3.48 18.57
C ARG A 168 -8.72 2.92 19.80
N ARG A 169 -9.91 2.33 19.66
CA ARG A 169 -10.62 1.63 20.75
C ARG A 169 -9.76 0.51 21.31
N ARG A 170 -9.31 -0.41 20.45
CA ARG A 170 -8.47 -1.55 20.88
C ARG A 170 -7.24 -1.08 21.64
N TRP A 171 -6.56 -0.07 21.11
CA TRP A 171 -5.36 0.49 21.69
C TRP A 171 -5.61 1.20 23.03
N LEU A 172 -6.62 2.07 23.11
CA LEU A 172 -6.97 2.82 24.32
C LEU A 172 -7.54 1.92 25.42
N THR A 173 -8.34 0.90 25.07
CA THR A 173 -8.85 -0.08 26.05
C THR A 173 -7.71 -0.77 26.76
N HIS A 174 -6.68 -1.21 26.05
CA HIS A 174 -5.50 -1.80 26.65
C HIS A 174 -4.67 -0.76 27.45
N GLY A 175 -4.33 0.37 26.82
CA GLY A 175 -3.44 1.38 27.39
C GLY A 175 -3.98 2.09 28.65
N LEU A 176 -5.31 2.23 28.76
CA LEU A 176 -5.95 2.85 29.93
C LEU A 176 -6.66 1.84 30.84
N THR A 177 -6.69 0.56 30.47
CA THR A 177 -7.46 -0.48 31.16
C THR A 177 -8.93 -0.07 31.27
N ILE A 178 -9.53 0.27 30.14
CA ILE A 178 -10.94 0.69 30.08
C ILE A 178 -11.81 -0.51 30.45
N ASP A 179 -12.75 -0.27 31.36
CA ASP A 179 -13.78 -1.23 31.72
C ASP A 179 -14.85 -1.24 30.62
N GLU A 180 -14.80 -2.27 29.78
CA GLU A 180 -15.73 -2.40 28.65
C GLU A 180 -17.18 -2.53 29.09
N ALA A 181 -17.47 -2.93 30.34
CA ALA A 181 -18.83 -2.96 30.86
C ALA A 181 -19.42 -1.55 31.07
N LYS A 182 -18.57 -0.51 31.11
CA LYS A 182 -18.99 0.89 31.18
C LYS A 182 -19.13 1.56 29.81
N LEU A 183 -18.78 0.88 28.72
CA LEU A 183 -19.01 1.39 27.37
C LEU A 183 -20.50 1.25 26.98
N PRO A 184 -21.02 2.15 26.14
CA PRO A 184 -22.37 1.99 25.59
C PRO A 184 -22.44 0.73 24.73
N ALA A 185 -23.54 0.00 24.84
CA ALA A 185 -23.83 -1.12 23.96
C ALA A 185 -24.13 -0.59 22.55
N VAL A 186 -23.23 -0.85 21.60
CA VAL A 186 -23.34 -0.46 20.19
C VAL A 186 -23.04 -1.65 19.29
N THR A 187 -23.80 -1.77 18.20
CA THR A 187 -23.56 -2.77 17.15
C THR A 187 -22.90 -2.10 15.96
N CYS A 188 -21.75 -2.61 15.54
CA CYS A 188 -20.94 -2.03 14.47
C CYS A 188 -21.01 -2.86 13.19
N GLU A 189 -22.22 -3.11 12.68
CA GLU A 189 -22.44 -4.07 11.58
C GLU A 189 -21.63 -3.76 10.31
N ALA A 190 -21.40 -2.48 10.01
CA ALA A 190 -20.61 -2.08 8.85
C ALA A 190 -19.13 -2.46 9.00
N TYR A 191 -18.58 -2.28 10.19
CA TYR A 191 -17.24 -2.72 10.54
C TYR A 191 -17.14 -4.25 10.55
N ASP A 192 -18.13 -4.95 11.12
CA ASP A 192 -18.14 -6.42 11.17
C ASP A 192 -18.10 -7.02 9.75
N ARG A 193 -18.92 -6.49 8.82
CA ARG A 193 -18.90 -6.89 7.40
C ARG A 193 -17.57 -6.55 6.73
N PHE A 194 -16.92 -5.45 7.11
CA PHE A 194 -15.61 -5.09 6.59
C PHE A 194 -14.54 -6.09 7.03
N VAL A 195 -14.52 -6.47 8.31
CA VAL A 195 -13.60 -7.49 8.84
C VAL A 195 -13.83 -8.85 8.17
N GLU A 196 -15.09 -9.26 8.01
CA GLU A 196 -15.43 -10.51 7.33
C GLU A 196 -14.98 -10.52 5.87
N ARG A 197 -15.18 -9.39 5.16
CA ARG A 197 -14.69 -9.24 3.79
C ARG A 197 -13.17 -9.28 3.72
N ALA A 198 -12.49 -8.59 4.64
CA ALA A 198 -11.04 -8.58 4.71
C ALA A 198 -10.47 -10.00 4.85
N GLY A 199 -11.05 -10.84 5.72
CA GLY A 199 -10.69 -12.25 5.86
C GLY A 199 -9.18 -12.48 6.02
N ALA A 200 -8.51 -11.62 6.77
CA ALA A 200 -7.05 -11.56 6.82
C ALA A 200 -6.45 -12.58 7.81
N ASP A 201 -6.40 -13.85 7.42
CA ASP A 201 -5.73 -14.91 8.21
C ASP A 201 -4.20 -14.78 8.15
N SER A 202 -3.68 -14.28 7.03
CA SER A 202 -2.30 -13.77 6.94
C SER A 202 -2.21 -12.60 5.95
N VAL A 203 -1.07 -11.92 5.90
CA VAL A 203 -0.87 -10.73 5.08
C VAL A 203 0.40 -10.90 4.26
N SER A 204 0.34 -10.57 2.98
CA SER A 204 1.50 -10.47 2.10
C SER A 204 1.65 -9.03 1.61
N LEU A 205 2.88 -8.52 1.60
CA LEU A 205 3.21 -7.28 0.88
C LEU A 205 3.55 -7.63 -0.56
N ILE A 206 2.91 -7.00 -1.52
CA ILE A 206 3.10 -7.26 -2.95
C ILE A 206 3.87 -6.10 -3.56
N PHE A 207 4.87 -6.41 -4.38
CA PHE A 207 5.64 -5.45 -5.17
C PHE A 207 5.47 -5.75 -6.65
N SER A 208 5.10 -4.76 -7.46
CA SER A 208 5.12 -4.85 -8.93
C SER A 208 6.36 -4.15 -9.51
N SER A 209 7.08 -4.82 -10.41
CA SER A 209 8.30 -4.27 -11.05
C SER A 209 8.02 -2.97 -11.80
N TYR A 210 9.04 -2.13 -12.01
CA TYR A 210 9.01 -0.93 -12.85
C TYR A 210 8.27 -1.08 -14.19
N TYR A 211 7.55 -0.03 -14.61
CA TYR A 211 6.88 0.01 -15.91
C TYR A 211 7.03 1.38 -16.59
N LEU A 212 8.02 1.50 -17.48
CA LEU A 212 8.42 2.77 -18.10
C LEU A 212 7.35 3.39 -19.02
N ASN A 213 6.40 2.60 -19.51
CA ASN A 213 5.36 3.08 -20.41
C ASN A 213 4.20 3.79 -19.68
N ASN A 214 4.24 3.85 -18.34
CA ASN A 214 3.28 4.58 -17.53
C ASN A 214 4.02 5.44 -16.49
N PRO A 215 4.07 6.77 -16.67
CA PRO A 215 4.76 7.67 -15.73
C PRO A 215 4.29 7.53 -14.28
N ALA A 216 3.03 7.14 -14.07
CA ALA A 216 2.34 7.00 -12.79
C ALA A 216 2.65 5.72 -12.01
N SER A 217 3.32 4.76 -12.64
CA SER A 217 3.71 3.51 -12.01
C SER A 217 5.13 3.10 -12.39
N MET A 218 5.88 4.06 -12.92
CA MET A 218 7.23 3.91 -13.48
C MET A 218 8.20 3.32 -12.47
N PHE A 219 8.09 3.70 -11.19
CA PHE A 219 9.01 3.31 -10.12
C PHE A 219 8.62 2.01 -9.39
N GLY A 220 7.58 1.32 -9.85
CA GLY A 220 7.00 0.19 -9.13
C GLY A 220 5.72 0.59 -8.37
N HIS A 221 5.06 -0.40 -7.79
CA HIS A 221 3.92 -0.17 -6.89
C HIS A 221 3.96 -1.21 -5.78
N THR A 222 3.54 -0.83 -4.57
CA THR A 222 3.32 -1.78 -3.48
C THR A 222 1.91 -1.70 -2.94
N PHE A 223 1.39 -2.85 -2.53
CA PHE A 223 0.04 -3.02 -2.00
C PHE A 223 -0.02 -4.28 -1.14
N LEU A 224 -1.05 -4.43 -0.32
CA LEU A 224 -1.20 -5.60 0.55
C LEU A 224 -2.14 -6.63 -0.07
N ARG A 225 -1.93 -7.90 0.24
CA ARG A 225 -2.91 -8.97 0.05
C ARG A 225 -3.26 -9.58 1.40
N PHE A 226 -4.54 -9.71 1.67
CA PHE A 226 -5.09 -10.41 2.83
C PHE A 226 -5.44 -11.83 2.43
N ASN A 227 -4.61 -12.76 2.86
CA ASN A 227 -4.73 -14.16 2.49
C ASN A 227 -5.70 -14.84 3.44
N ARG A 228 -6.68 -15.55 2.90
CA ARG A 228 -7.56 -16.44 3.67
C ARG A 228 -6.91 -17.81 3.87
N ALA A 229 -7.20 -18.45 5.00
CA ALA A 229 -6.76 -19.79 5.31
C ALA A 229 -7.24 -20.75 4.22
N LYS A 230 -6.29 -21.43 3.57
CA LYS A 230 -6.55 -22.28 2.40
C LYS A 230 -6.84 -23.72 2.86
N GLY A 231 -7.91 -24.31 2.33
CA GLY A 231 -8.04 -25.78 2.25
C GLY A 231 -7.13 -26.36 1.17
N PRO A 232 -6.90 -27.69 1.14
CA PRO A 232 -5.82 -28.35 0.38
C PRO A 232 -5.87 -28.30 -1.17
N GLU A 233 -6.82 -27.59 -1.79
CA GLU A 233 -7.00 -27.56 -3.25
C GLU A 233 -6.82 -26.15 -3.86
N ASP A 234 -6.11 -26.06 -4.99
CA ASP A 234 -5.91 -24.89 -5.87
C ASP A 234 -5.51 -23.57 -5.18
N GLU A 235 -4.30 -23.57 -4.61
CA GLU A 235 -3.72 -22.42 -3.91
C GLU A 235 -3.63 -21.13 -4.73
N GLU A 236 -3.39 -21.21 -6.04
CA GLU A 236 -3.20 -20.03 -6.90
C GLU A 236 -4.54 -19.41 -7.32
N ARG A 237 -5.51 -20.25 -7.74
CA ARG A 237 -6.84 -19.78 -8.12
C ARG A 237 -7.59 -19.16 -6.94
N LYS A 238 -7.38 -19.69 -5.72
CA LYS A 238 -7.93 -19.10 -4.49
C LYS A 238 -7.23 -17.80 -4.10
N ALA A 239 -5.91 -17.67 -4.33
CA ALA A 239 -5.19 -16.44 -4.06
C ALA A 239 -5.73 -15.24 -4.88
N LEU A 240 -6.23 -15.48 -6.09
CA LEU A 240 -6.86 -14.44 -6.91
C LEU A 240 -8.17 -13.88 -6.32
N LEU A 241 -8.83 -14.64 -5.44
CA LEU A 241 -10.08 -14.26 -4.77
C LEU A 241 -9.84 -13.58 -3.41
N ASP A 242 -8.60 -13.58 -2.91
CA ASP A 242 -8.19 -12.83 -1.72
C ASP A 242 -8.44 -11.33 -1.91
N GLN A 243 -8.44 -10.57 -0.81
CA GLN A 243 -8.58 -9.12 -0.88
C GLN A 243 -7.22 -8.45 -1.03
N GLY A 244 -7.09 -7.59 -2.03
CA GLY A 244 -6.00 -6.62 -2.15
C GLY A 244 -6.37 -5.30 -1.47
N VAL A 245 -5.39 -4.67 -0.80
CA VAL A 245 -5.52 -3.32 -0.25
C VAL A 245 -4.49 -2.42 -0.92
N ASP A 246 -4.95 -1.47 -1.71
CA ASP A 246 -4.11 -0.47 -2.37
C ASP A 246 -4.37 0.93 -1.84
N TYR A 247 -3.38 1.80 -2.03
CA TYR A 247 -3.52 3.23 -1.83
C TYR A 247 -3.35 3.92 -3.19
N SER A 248 -4.38 4.63 -3.63
CA SER A 248 -4.40 5.25 -4.95
C SER A 248 -5.10 6.61 -4.94
N ALA A 249 -4.67 7.48 -5.85
CA ALA A 249 -5.35 8.74 -6.12
C ALA A 249 -6.78 8.47 -6.64
N SER A 250 -7.76 9.16 -6.06
CA SER A 250 -9.13 9.15 -6.56
C SER A 250 -9.27 10.19 -7.67
N VAL A 251 -9.19 9.72 -8.91
CA VAL A 251 -9.20 10.56 -10.11
C VAL A 251 -10.52 10.37 -10.88
N PRO A 252 -11.19 11.45 -11.31
CA PRO A 252 -12.37 11.36 -12.16
C PRO A 252 -12.05 10.63 -13.48
N ALA A 253 -12.97 9.78 -13.94
CA ALA A 253 -12.79 8.96 -15.14
C ALA A 253 -12.58 9.77 -16.45
N THR A 254 -12.84 11.08 -16.43
CA THR A 254 -12.79 11.98 -17.60
C THR A 254 -11.48 12.75 -17.74
N GLU A 255 -10.49 12.51 -16.87
CA GLU A 255 -9.29 13.36 -16.81
C GLU A 255 -8.18 12.95 -17.79
N ASN A 256 -7.48 13.97 -18.33
CA ASN A 256 -6.40 13.82 -19.30
C ASN A 256 -5.10 13.32 -18.62
N GLN A 257 -4.40 12.37 -19.22
CA GLN A 257 -3.17 11.74 -18.69
C GLN A 257 -2.02 12.71 -18.40
N LEU A 258 -1.88 13.80 -19.17
CA LEU A 258 -0.87 14.84 -18.94
C LEU A 258 -1.23 15.70 -17.72
N LEU A 259 -2.51 16.07 -17.60
CA LEU A 259 -3.04 16.78 -16.43
C LEU A 259 -2.92 15.92 -15.17
N TYR A 260 -3.19 14.63 -15.28
CA TYR A 260 -3.00 13.65 -14.21
C TYR A 260 -1.54 13.58 -13.73
N ALA A 261 -0.57 13.52 -14.65
CA ALA A 261 0.84 13.50 -14.27
C ALA A 261 1.29 14.79 -13.55
N VAL A 262 0.87 15.96 -14.05
CA VAL A 262 1.23 17.26 -13.43
C VAL A 262 0.55 17.43 -12.07
N LYS A 263 -0.74 17.11 -11.96
CA LYS A 263 -1.50 17.22 -10.71
C LYS A 263 -1.06 16.20 -9.66
N GLY A 264 -0.72 14.98 -10.07
CA GLY A 264 -0.17 13.94 -9.18
C GLY A 264 1.22 14.28 -8.65
N LEU A 265 2.07 14.97 -9.42
CA LEU A 265 3.34 15.51 -8.93
C LEU A 265 3.15 16.66 -7.92
N ALA A 266 2.01 17.35 -7.98
CA ALA A 266 1.71 18.53 -7.17
C ALA A 266 0.81 18.26 -5.95
N GLY A 267 0.42 17.01 -5.67
CA GLY A 267 -0.43 16.70 -4.51
C GLY A 267 -1.94 16.89 -4.72
N LEU A 268 -2.38 17.23 -5.94
CA LEU A 268 -3.74 17.78 -6.17
C LEU A 268 -4.85 16.73 -6.30
N TYR A 269 -4.60 15.50 -5.86
CA TYR A 269 -5.60 14.44 -5.85
C TYR A 269 -5.77 13.86 -4.44
N PRO A 270 -7.01 13.62 -4.00
CA PRO A 270 -7.23 12.89 -2.76
C PRO A 270 -6.82 11.43 -2.95
N GLY A 271 -5.81 11.00 -2.20
CA GLY A 271 -5.41 9.61 -2.06
C GLY A 271 -6.24 8.89 -1.01
N ILE A 272 -6.67 7.68 -1.33
CA ILE A 272 -7.52 6.86 -0.47
C ILE A 272 -7.07 5.40 -0.47
N PHE A 273 -7.35 4.71 0.64
CA PHE A 273 -7.24 3.26 0.71
C PHE A 273 -8.45 2.59 0.07
N ARG A 274 -8.20 1.54 -0.71
CA ARG A 274 -9.25 0.73 -1.34
C ARG A 274 -9.00 -0.74 -1.06
N MET A 275 -10.08 -1.46 -0.77
CA MET A 275 -10.07 -2.92 -0.66
C MET A 275 -10.86 -3.50 -1.82
N LEU A 276 -10.18 -4.29 -2.66
CA LEU A 276 -10.69 -4.85 -3.90
C LEU A 276 -10.20 -6.30 -4.04
N PRO A 277 -10.91 -7.18 -4.77
CA PRO A 277 -10.38 -8.51 -5.07
C PRO A 277 -9.00 -8.47 -5.74
N TYR A 278 -8.08 -9.33 -5.30
CA TYR A 278 -6.67 -9.34 -5.70
C TYR A 278 -6.48 -9.52 -7.21
N TYR A 279 -7.34 -10.30 -7.87
CA TYR A 279 -7.27 -10.50 -9.32
C TYR A 279 -7.35 -9.19 -10.13
N TYR A 280 -8.00 -8.14 -9.62
CA TYR A 280 -8.02 -6.85 -10.32
C TYR A 280 -6.60 -6.28 -10.46
N LYS A 281 -5.79 -6.36 -9.39
CA LYS A 281 -4.41 -5.87 -9.39
C LYS A 281 -3.46 -6.79 -10.16
N VAL A 282 -3.70 -8.09 -10.15
CA VAL A 282 -2.96 -9.04 -11.00
C VAL A 282 -3.23 -8.74 -12.48
N ARG A 283 -4.50 -8.57 -12.86
CA ARG A 283 -4.87 -8.21 -14.25
C ARG A 283 -4.29 -6.88 -14.68
N GLU A 284 -4.28 -5.89 -13.78
CA GLU A 284 -3.70 -4.57 -14.04
C GLU A 284 -2.18 -4.66 -14.26
N TYR A 285 -1.43 -5.16 -13.27
CA TYR A 285 0.03 -5.10 -13.30
C TYR A 285 0.69 -6.27 -14.03
N ASN A 286 0.31 -7.50 -13.70
CA ASN A 286 0.99 -8.68 -14.22
C ASN A 286 0.53 -9.01 -15.64
N ASP A 287 -0.78 -9.05 -15.85
CA ASP A 287 -1.32 -9.50 -17.12
C ASP A 287 -1.27 -8.36 -18.16
N ALA A 288 -1.86 -7.18 -17.86
CA ALA A 288 -1.99 -6.10 -18.85
C ALA A 288 -0.71 -5.27 -19.04
N GLU A 289 0.04 -4.99 -17.97
CA GLU A 289 1.30 -4.24 -18.04
C GLU A 289 2.55 -5.13 -18.18
N SER A 290 2.39 -6.47 -18.14
CA SER A 290 3.50 -7.43 -18.22
C SER A 290 4.59 -7.13 -17.18
N ARG A 291 4.19 -6.88 -15.93
CA ARG A 291 5.08 -6.62 -14.80
C ARG A 291 5.19 -7.82 -13.89
N ASP A 292 6.40 -8.11 -13.47
CA ASP A 292 6.63 -9.17 -12.50
C ASP A 292 6.09 -8.76 -11.13
N LEU A 293 5.56 -9.73 -10.38
CA LEU A 293 5.16 -9.52 -8.98
C LEU A 293 6.04 -10.33 -8.02
N TRP A 294 6.40 -9.71 -6.91
CA TRP A 294 7.00 -10.37 -5.75
C TRP A 294 6.04 -10.25 -4.57
N GLU A 295 5.76 -11.37 -3.92
CA GLU A 295 4.91 -11.44 -2.74
C GLU A 295 5.78 -11.78 -1.53
N TYR A 296 5.76 -10.91 -0.52
CA TYR A 296 6.52 -11.05 0.72
C TYR A 296 5.54 -11.42 1.82
N ASP A 297 5.51 -12.70 2.22
CA ASP A 297 4.60 -13.18 3.25
C ASP A 297 5.06 -12.69 4.62
N LEU A 298 4.23 -11.86 5.26
CA LEU A 298 4.57 -11.19 6.51
C LEU A 298 4.26 -12.07 7.72
N VAL A 299 5.13 -12.00 8.72
CA VAL A 299 4.94 -12.59 10.05
C VAL A 299 4.39 -11.49 10.96
N LEU A 300 3.06 -11.42 11.00
CA LEU A 300 2.30 -10.56 11.90
C LEU A 300 1.58 -11.42 12.94
N SER A 301 1.56 -10.97 14.19
CA SER A 301 0.72 -11.59 15.23
C SER A 301 -0.77 -11.41 14.91
N ASP A 302 -1.65 -12.18 15.54
CA ASP A 302 -3.10 -11.97 15.42
C ASP A 302 -3.49 -10.54 15.85
N GLU A 303 -2.84 -10.00 16.88
CA GLU A 303 -3.08 -8.63 17.32
C GLU A 303 -2.69 -7.60 16.26
N GLU A 304 -1.52 -7.77 15.64
CA GLU A 304 -1.04 -6.89 14.57
C GLU A 304 -1.94 -6.94 13.34
N ARG A 305 -2.41 -8.13 12.93
CA ARG A 305 -3.35 -8.27 11.81
C ARG A 305 -4.69 -7.64 12.12
N HIS A 306 -5.25 -7.87 13.30
CA HIS A 306 -6.52 -7.24 13.67
C HIS A 306 -6.38 -5.73 13.78
N MET A 307 -5.26 -5.22 14.31
CA MET A 307 -4.96 -3.79 14.34
C MET A 307 -4.86 -3.21 12.92
N LEU A 308 -4.21 -3.91 11.99
CA LEU A 308 -4.12 -3.52 10.58
C LEU A 308 -5.50 -3.35 9.95
N VAL A 309 -6.36 -4.36 10.06
CA VAL A 309 -7.72 -4.33 9.51
C VAL A 309 -8.54 -3.22 10.18
N ALA A 310 -8.48 -3.11 11.50
CA ALA A 310 -9.17 -2.06 12.24
C ALA A 310 -8.71 -0.66 11.80
N HIS A 311 -7.40 -0.46 11.59
CA HIS A 311 -6.88 0.85 11.23
C HIS A 311 -7.22 1.22 9.78
N LEU A 312 -7.19 0.25 8.85
CA LEU A 312 -7.64 0.47 7.48
C LEU A 312 -9.12 0.86 7.39
N TRP A 313 -9.96 0.35 8.30
CA TRP A 313 -11.34 0.83 8.42
C TRP A 313 -11.38 2.31 8.80
N GLU A 314 -10.64 2.74 9.83
CA GLU A 314 -10.56 4.15 10.23
C GLU A 314 -10.10 5.07 9.08
N LEU A 315 -9.09 4.61 8.33
CA LEU A 315 -8.53 5.33 7.20
C LEU A 315 -9.47 5.39 5.99
N GLY A 316 -10.43 4.47 5.89
CA GLY A 316 -11.48 4.51 4.86
C GLY A 316 -12.43 5.71 4.99
N HIS A 317 -12.43 6.39 6.14
CA HIS A 317 -13.24 7.58 6.39
C HIS A 317 -12.49 8.90 6.16
N THR A 318 -11.28 8.86 5.58
CA THR A 318 -10.46 10.03 5.31
C THR A 318 -9.79 9.96 3.94
N TYR A 319 -9.07 11.03 3.59
CA TYR A 319 -8.18 11.10 2.45
C TYR A 319 -6.90 11.84 2.85
N PHE A 320 -5.88 11.71 2.00
CA PHE A 320 -4.62 12.44 2.12
C PHE A 320 -4.29 13.09 0.77
N ASP A 321 -3.57 14.19 0.77
CA ASP A 321 -3.05 14.80 -0.46
C ASP A 321 -2.02 13.85 -1.09
N TYR A 322 -2.32 13.36 -2.30
CA TYR A 322 -1.50 12.34 -2.95
C TYR A 322 -0.30 12.97 -3.66
N PHE A 323 0.88 12.88 -3.06
CA PHE A 323 2.13 13.32 -3.65
C PHE A 323 2.92 12.16 -4.24
N TYR A 324 3.26 12.25 -5.53
CA TYR A 324 3.88 11.15 -6.26
C TYR A 324 5.29 10.76 -5.77
N LEU A 325 6.06 11.73 -5.24
CA LEU A 325 7.49 11.55 -4.90
C LEU A 325 7.75 11.21 -3.42
N ASP A 326 6.78 11.34 -2.53
CA ASP A 326 6.92 11.05 -1.09
C ASP A 326 5.73 10.27 -0.53
N GLU A 327 4.57 10.91 -0.39
CA GLU A 327 3.32 10.38 0.17
C GLU A 327 2.57 9.54 -0.87
N ASN A 328 3.31 8.66 -1.53
CA ASN A 328 2.80 7.77 -2.55
C ASN A 328 2.27 6.46 -1.93
N CYS A 329 1.68 5.63 -2.79
CA CYS A 329 1.21 4.29 -2.45
C CYS A 329 2.12 3.49 -1.53
N SER A 330 3.43 3.48 -1.79
CA SER A 330 4.36 2.62 -1.07
C SER A 330 4.64 3.15 0.33
N TYR A 331 4.69 4.47 0.49
CA TYR A 331 4.77 5.12 1.79
C TYR A 331 3.53 4.85 2.66
N HIS A 332 2.33 5.03 2.10
CA HIS A 332 1.08 4.83 2.84
C HIS A 332 0.87 3.37 3.23
N VAL A 333 1.19 2.40 2.37
CA VAL A 333 1.15 0.97 2.73
C VAL A 333 2.11 0.66 3.88
N LEU A 334 3.34 1.19 3.82
CA LEU A 334 4.35 0.94 4.84
C LEU A 334 3.98 1.55 6.19
N SER A 335 3.48 2.78 6.19
CA SER A 335 3.08 3.49 7.40
C SER A 335 1.84 2.88 8.08
N VAL A 336 0.91 2.31 7.31
CA VAL A 336 -0.22 1.55 7.92
C VAL A 336 0.27 0.25 8.56
N LEU A 337 1.20 -0.49 7.93
CA LEU A 337 1.85 -1.65 8.57
C LEU A 337 2.57 -1.23 9.86
N GLU A 338 3.27 -0.10 9.83
CA GLU A 338 4.00 0.43 10.98
C GLU A 338 3.08 0.81 12.17
N ALA A 339 1.86 1.28 11.89
CA ALA A 339 0.88 1.63 12.92
C ALA A 339 0.34 0.42 13.71
N THR A 340 0.52 -0.80 13.20
CA THR A 340 0.00 -2.02 13.82
C THR A 340 0.68 -2.38 15.14
N SER A 341 1.93 -1.93 15.34
CA SER A 341 2.74 -2.32 16.50
C SER A 341 3.95 -1.41 16.69
N ARG A 342 4.37 -1.26 17.95
CA ARG A 342 5.57 -0.50 18.31
C ARG A 342 6.87 -1.15 17.83
N ARG A 343 6.87 -2.46 17.57
CA ARG A 343 8.08 -3.19 17.13
C ARG A 343 8.48 -2.86 15.69
N LEU A 344 7.56 -2.29 14.91
CA LEU A 344 7.78 -1.95 13.52
C LEU A 344 8.22 -0.48 13.45
N SER A 345 9.38 -0.22 12.88
CA SER A 345 9.83 1.11 12.46
C SER A 345 10.28 0.96 11.02
N LEU A 346 9.34 1.16 10.11
CA LEU A 346 9.50 0.91 8.68
C LEU A 346 9.69 2.22 7.92
N THR A 347 8.97 3.28 8.31
CA THR A 347 8.99 4.55 7.59
C THR A 347 10.27 5.34 7.82
N ASP A 348 10.98 5.09 8.93
CA ASP A 348 12.28 5.70 9.21
C ASP A 348 13.38 5.27 8.22
N ALA A 349 13.22 4.10 7.60
CA ALA A 349 14.18 3.53 6.65
C ALA A 349 13.96 4.01 5.21
N VAL A 350 12.92 4.81 4.95
CA VAL A 350 12.64 5.37 3.63
C VAL A 350 12.79 6.89 3.67
N HIS A 351 13.38 7.45 2.61
CA HIS A 351 13.70 8.87 2.52
C HIS A 351 13.15 9.44 1.23
N TRP A 352 13.04 10.76 1.16
CA TRP A 352 12.62 11.45 -0.05
C TRP A 352 13.67 11.30 -1.17
N PRO A 353 13.27 10.96 -2.41
CA PRO A 353 11.94 10.52 -2.82
C PRO A 353 11.68 9.06 -2.42
N VAL A 354 10.45 8.73 -2.02
CA VAL A 354 10.09 7.36 -1.61
C VAL A 354 9.97 6.45 -2.83
N ILE A 355 10.97 5.59 -3.01
CA ILE A 355 10.99 4.58 -4.09
C ILE A 355 10.38 3.28 -3.56
N PRO A 356 9.45 2.63 -4.28
CA PRO A 356 8.84 1.36 -3.87
C PRO A 356 9.84 0.25 -3.53
N ALA A 357 11.00 0.18 -4.18
CA ALA A 357 12.04 -0.78 -3.84
C ALA A 357 12.67 -0.53 -2.44
N ASP A 358 12.72 0.71 -1.98
CA ASP A 358 13.22 1.05 -0.65
C ASP A 358 12.24 0.63 0.44
N THR A 359 10.92 0.65 0.17
CA THR A 359 9.92 0.13 1.12
C THR A 359 10.05 -1.39 1.29
N ILE A 360 10.35 -2.12 0.21
CA ILE A 360 10.68 -3.55 0.28
C ILE A 360 11.95 -3.77 1.09
N ARG A 361 13.00 -2.95 0.87
CA ARG A 361 14.23 -3.03 1.66
C ARG A 361 13.96 -2.81 3.15
N ALA A 362 13.13 -1.82 3.50
CA ALA A 362 12.75 -1.53 4.88
C ALA A 362 12.08 -2.73 5.56
N VAL A 363 11.15 -3.39 4.87
CA VAL A 363 10.47 -4.60 5.38
C VAL A 363 11.45 -5.77 5.54
N MET A 364 12.33 -5.98 4.56
CA MET A 364 13.33 -7.05 4.58
C MET A 364 14.40 -6.86 5.67
N GLN A 365 14.64 -5.62 6.11
CA GLN A 365 15.60 -5.30 7.18
C GLN A 365 15.06 -5.63 8.58
N VAL A 366 13.75 -5.79 8.76
CA VAL A 366 13.16 -6.19 10.05
C VAL A 366 13.35 -7.70 10.24
N PRO A 367 14.17 -8.16 11.20
CA PRO A 367 14.45 -9.57 11.36
C PRO A 367 13.18 -10.39 11.63
N GLY A 368 12.99 -11.45 10.86
CA GLY A 368 11.85 -12.37 11.01
C GLY A 368 10.50 -11.81 10.55
N LEU A 369 10.43 -10.59 10.01
CA LEU A 369 9.17 -10.04 9.50
C LEU A 369 8.71 -10.70 8.20
N VAL A 370 9.63 -11.14 7.34
CA VAL A 370 9.29 -11.84 6.09
C VAL A 370 9.58 -13.33 6.25
N ARG A 371 8.54 -14.16 6.08
CA ARG A 371 8.64 -15.62 6.14
C ARG A 371 9.18 -16.22 4.86
N GLN A 372 8.62 -15.80 3.72
CA GLN A 372 8.97 -16.30 2.40
C GLN A 372 8.68 -15.24 1.34
N VAL A 373 9.38 -15.35 0.21
CA VAL A 373 9.17 -14.52 -0.97
C VAL A 373 8.71 -15.40 -2.12
N ARG A 374 7.60 -15.05 -2.76
CA ARG A 374 7.08 -15.74 -3.95
C ARG A 374 7.22 -14.83 -5.16
N TYR A 375 7.59 -15.41 -6.30
CA TYR A 375 7.73 -14.68 -7.56
C TYR A 375 6.67 -15.13 -8.54
N ARG A 376 5.90 -14.18 -9.08
CA ARG A 376 4.96 -14.38 -10.18
C ARG A 376 5.53 -13.71 -11.43
N PRO A 377 6.04 -14.49 -12.40
CA PRO A 377 6.59 -13.92 -13.61
C PRO A 377 5.48 -13.27 -14.44
N SER A 378 5.83 -12.20 -15.15
CA SER A 378 5.01 -11.61 -16.21
C SER A 378 5.05 -12.44 -17.49
N ALA A 379 4.09 -12.24 -18.39
CA ALA A 379 4.14 -12.78 -19.76
C ALA A 379 5.47 -12.45 -20.46
N LYS A 380 6.01 -11.23 -20.24
CA LYS A 380 7.32 -10.81 -20.73
C LYS A 380 8.49 -11.61 -20.15
N ALA A 381 8.47 -11.90 -18.84
CA ALA A 381 9.51 -12.71 -18.20
C ALA A 381 9.45 -14.17 -18.64
N ILE A 382 8.25 -14.73 -18.78
CA ILE A 382 8.00 -16.07 -19.32
C ILE A 382 8.57 -16.15 -20.75
N PHE A 383 8.14 -15.24 -21.64
CA PHE A 383 8.61 -15.17 -23.02
C PHE A 383 10.14 -15.07 -23.12
N ARG A 384 10.76 -14.14 -22.37
CA ARG A 384 12.21 -13.95 -22.37
C ARG A 384 12.97 -15.18 -21.87
N THR A 385 12.42 -15.89 -20.89
CA THR A 385 13.02 -17.11 -20.37
C THR A 385 12.95 -18.21 -21.41
N ARG A 386 11.79 -18.38 -22.08
CA ARG A 386 11.63 -19.35 -23.16
C ARG A 386 12.51 -19.04 -24.37
N LEU A 387 12.68 -17.78 -24.74
CA LEU A 387 13.62 -17.41 -25.81
C LEU A 387 15.06 -17.84 -25.52
N LYS A 388 15.51 -17.82 -24.25
CA LYS A 388 16.88 -18.24 -23.88
C LYS A 388 17.10 -19.74 -23.99
N THR A 389 16.04 -20.55 -23.98
CA THR A 389 16.16 -22.01 -24.14
C THR A 389 16.17 -22.44 -25.60
N LEU A 390 15.77 -21.56 -26.52
CA LEU A 390 15.81 -21.83 -27.96
C LEU A 390 17.23 -21.73 -28.53
N ARG A 391 17.49 -22.54 -29.57
CA ARG A 391 18.66 -22.33 -30.43
C ARG A 391 18.56 -20.97 -31.11
N GLY A 392 19.65 -20.21 -31.13
CA GLY A 392 19.68 -18.83 -31.63
C GLY A 392 19.18 -18.67 -33.07
N GLU A 393 19.33 -19.70 -33.90
CA GLU A 393 18.85 -19.69 -35.30
C GLU A 393 17.31 -19.66 -35.42
N TRP A 394 16.58 -20.14 -34.40
CA TRP A 394 15.13 -20.20 -34.39
C TRP A 394 14.47 -18.97 -33.76
N VAL A 395 15.22 -18.12 -33.06
CA VAL A 395 14.70 -16.90 -32.43
C VAL A 395 13.98 -15.97 -33.44
N PRO A 396 14.50 -15.72 -34.66
CA PRO A 396 13.79 -14.89 -35.64
C PRO A 396 12.47 -15.51 -36.12
N LEU A 397 12.33 -16.84 -36.06
CA LEU A 397 11.11 -17.54 -36.47
C LEU A 397 9.96 -17.27 -35.50
N VAL A 398 10.25 -17.09 -34.22
CA VAL A 398 9.26 -16.75 -33.18
C VAL A 398 8.51 -15.46 -33.52
N ALA A 399 9.24 -14.39 -33.86
CA ALA A 399 8.63 -13.11 -34.22
C ALA A 399 7.78 -13.22 -35.50
N ARG A 400 8.28 -13.94 -36.52
CA ARG A 400 7.53 -14.18 -37.76
C ARG A 400 6.22 -14.92 -37.51
N LEU A 401 6.26 -15.97 -36.69
CA LEU A 401 5.05 -16.73 -36.30
C LEU A 401 4.09 -15.91 -35.45
N GLY A 402 4.62 -15.02 -34.61
CA GLY A 402 3.82 -14.07 -33.84
C GLY A 402 3.05 -13.08 -34.71
N ASP A 403 3.70 -12.56 -35.76
CA ASP A 403 3.08 -11.61 -36.69
C ASP A 403 2.16 -12.31 -37.71
N ASP A 404 2.55 -13.51 -38.15
CA ASP A 404 1.82 -14.38 -39.07
C ASP A 404 1.93 -15.87 -38.67
N PRO A 405 0.92 -16.40 -37.96
CA PRO A 405 0.86 -17.79 -37.51
C PRO A 405 0.87 -18.82 -38.64
N SER A 406 0.63 -18.41 -39.90
CA SER A 406 0.67 -19.30 -41.06
C SER A 406 2.09 -19.51 -41.62
N SER A 407 3.08 -18.77 -41.11
CA SER A 407 4.48 -18.88 -41.54
C SER A 407 4.98 -20.33 -41.50
N ALA A 408 5.65 -20.76 -42.59
CA ALA A 408 6.16 -22.12 -42.70
C ALA A 408 7.23 -22.43 -41.64
N LEU A 409 7.17 -23.64 -41.08
CA LEU A 409 8.23 -24.17 -40.24
C LEU A 409 9.32 -24.79 -41.13
N PRO A 410 10.61 -24.47 -40.93
CA PRO A 410 11.69 -25.11 -41.66
C PRO A 410 11.66 -26.64 -41.48
N ALA A 411 11.86 -27.38 -42.57
CA ALA A 411 11.89 -28.85 -42.55
C ALA A 411 13.03 -29.44 -41.70
N SER A 412 14.01 -28.61 -41.32
CA SER A 412 15.11 -29.00 -40.45
C SER A 412 14.80 -28.89 -38.95
N LEU A 413 13.63 -28.34 -38.55
CA LEU A 413 13.21 -28.41 -37.15
C LEU A 413 12.68 -29.81 -36.86
N SER A 414 13.15 -30.40 -35.77
CA SER A 414 12.45 -31.51 -35.14
C SER A 414 11.08 -31.07 -34.59
N ASN A 415 10.17 -32.02 -34.36
CA ASN A 415 8.87 -31.72 -33.75
C ASN A 415 9.01 -31.07 -32.38
N ASP A 416 9.99 -31.49 -31.57
CA ASP A 416 10.27 -30.89 -30.26
C ASP A 416 10.71 -29.42 -30.39
N GLU A 417 11.62 -29.12 -31.32
CA GLU A 417 12.05 -27.74 -31.60
C GLU A 417 10.89 -26.90 -32.14
N ALA A 418 10.06 -27.48 -33.00
CA ALA A 418 8.88 -26.81 -33.54
C ALA A 418 7.88 -26.47 -32.44
N GLY A 419 7.65 -27.40 -31.49
CA GLY A 419 6.83 -27.16 -30.31
C GLY A 419 7.36 -26.02 -29.46
N GLN A 420 8.67 -26.01 -29.16
CA GLN A 420 9.30 -24.94 -28.38
C GLN A 420 9.20 -23.56 -29.05
N VAL A 421 9.35 -23.51 -30.38
CA VAL A 421 9.22 -22.27 -31.16
C VAL A 421 7.77 -21.77 -31.18
N LEU A 422 6.79 -22.66 -31.37
CA LEU A 422 5.38 -22.31 -31.34
C LEU A 422 4.94 -21.82 -29.95
N ASP A 423 5.38 -22.50 -28.89
CA ASP A 423 5.12 -22.04 -27.51
C ASP A 423 5.71 -20.64 -27.27
N ALA A 424 6.93 -20.37 -27.76
CA ALA A 424 7.53 -19.04 -27.67
C ALA A 424 6.77 -17.99 -28.50
N ALA A 425 6.20 -18.37 -29.64
CA ALA A 425 5.36 -17.49 -30.44
C ALA A 425 4.04 -17.18 -29.74
N ILE A 426 3.44 -18.16 -29.04
CA ILE A 426 2.25 -17.96 -28.20
C ILE A 426 2.57 -16.96 -27.08
N ASP A 427 3.65 -17.18 -26.32
CA ASP A 427 4.08 -16.26 -25.26
C ASP A 427 4.36 -14.83 -25.79
N TYR A 428 4.92 -14.72 -27.00
CA TYR A 428 5.13 -13.42 -27.67
C TYR A 428 3.81 -12.71 -27.95
N VAL A 429 2.84 -13.41 -28.54
CA VAL A 429 1.50 -12.84 -28.83
C VAL A 429 0.78 -12.46 -27.54
N GLU A 430 0.87 -13.28 -26.50
CA GLU A 430 0.31 -12.96 -25.18
C GLU A 430 0.90 -11.68 -24.58
N MET A 431 2.23 -11.53 -24.65
CA MET A 431 2.90 -10.31 -24.21
C MET A 431 2.53 -9.09 -25.07
N ALA A 432 2.53 -9.23 -26.39
CA ALA A 432 2.34 -8.11 -27.33
C ALA A 432 0.88 -7.63 -27.39
N HIS A 433 -0.08 -8.54 -27.23
CA HIS A 433 -1.52 -8.27 -27.33
C HIS A 433 -2.25 -8.48 -26.00
N ALA A 434 -1.55 -8.37 -24.87
CA ALA A 434 -2.11 -8.64 -23.53
C ALA A 434 -3.45 -7.95 -23.27
N LYS A 435 -3.56 -6.66 -23.62
CA LYS A 435 -4.80 -5.87 -23.40
C LYS A 435 -5.98 -6.36 -24.22
N GLU A 436 -5.76 -6.75 -25.48
CA GLU A 436 -6.79 -7.30 -26.36
C GLU A 436 -7.28 -8.65 -25.83
N ILE A 437 -6.33 -9.53 -25.46
CA ILE A 437 -6.63 -10.87 -24.95
C ILE A 437 -7.38 -10.80 -23.61
N LEU A 438 -7.00 -9.88 -22.72
CA LEU A 438 -7.64 -9.70 -21.41
C LEU A 438 -9.04 -9.08 -21.48
N ALA A 439 -9.38 -8.40 -22.58
CA ALA A 439 -10.73 -7.91 -22.81
C ALA A 439 -11.72 -9.02 -23.18
N ASP A 440 -11.23 -10.26 -23.38
CA ASP A 440 -11.99 -11.42 -23.88
C ASP A 440 -12.73 -11.14 -25.21
N ASP A 441 -12.18 -10.21 -26.00
CA ASP A 441 -12.63 -10.00 -27.37
C ASP A 441 -12.00 -11.08 -28.26
N ARG A 442 -12.75 -12.18 -28.44
CA ARG A 442 -12.36 -13.30 -29.29
C ARG A 442 -12.20 -12.92 -30.76
N THR A 443 -12.69 -11.75 -31.16
CA THR A 443 -12.54 -11.22 -32.53
C THR A 443 -11.31 -10.34 -32.70
N SER A 444 -10.63 -10.01 -31.59
CA SER A 444 -9.39 -9.23 -31.63
C SER A 444 -8.28 -9.95 -32.40
N ARG A 445 -7.36 -9.15 -32.96
CA ARG A 445 -6.21 -9.68 -33.69
C ARG A 445 -5.37 -10.58 -32.78
N GLY A 446 -5.08 -10.14 -31.55
CA GLY A 446 -4.33 -10.94 -30.58
C GLY A 446 -4.95 -12.31 -30.29
N ALA A 447 -6.27 -12.36 -30.06
CA ALA A 447 -6.98 -13.61 -29.81
C ALA A 447 -6.91 -14.56 -31.02
N ALA A 448 -7.12 -14.03 -32.24
CA ALA A 448 -7.03 -14.81 -33.47
C ALA A 448 -5.61 -15.37 -33.71
N LEU A 449 -4.57 -14.54 -33.52
CA LEU A 449 -3.18 -14.97 -33.65
C LEU A 449 -2.84 -16.11 -32.68
N LYS A 450 -3.20 -15.93 -31.40
CA LYS A 450 -2.97 -16.92 -30.34
C LYS A 450 -3.69 -18.24 -30.64
N GLN A 451 -4.97 -18.16 -31.02
CA GLN A 451 -5.77 -19.35 -31.34
C GLN A 451 -5.14 -20.17 -32.48
N ARG A 452 -4.69 -19.51 -33.56
CA ARG A 452 -4.04 -20.20 -34.69
C ARG A 452 -2.72 -20.85 -34.30
N LEU A 453 -1.91 -20.21 -33.45
CA LEU A 453 -0.67 -20.82 -32.95
C LEU A 453 -0.94 -22.03 -32.05
N LEU A 454 -1.97 -21.97 -31.20
CA LEU A 454 -2.39 -23.11 -30.36
C LEU A 454 -2.86 -24.30 -31.20
N GLU A 455 -3.63 -24.06 -32.27
CA GLU A 455 -4.05 -25.10 -33.22
C GLU A 455 -2.83 -25.80 -33.84
N ARG A 456 -1.87 -25.02 -34.35
CA ARG A 456 -0.63 -25.56 -34.93
C ARG A 456 0.21 -26.31 -33.91
N ARG A 457 0.23 -25.86 -32.66
CA ARG A 457 0.96 -26.54 -31.58
C ARG A 457 0.33 -27.90 -31.27
N ALA A 458 -1.00 -27.99 -31.29
CA ALA A 458 -1.73 -29.24 -31.07
C ALA A 458 -1.54 -30.23 -32.24
N GLU A 459 -1.43 -29.75 -33.48
CA GLU A 459 -1.16 -30.57 -34.66
C GLU A 459 0.21 -31.29 -34.62
N LEU A 460 1.19 -30.81 -33.84
CA LEU A 460 2.49 -31.48 -33.68
C LEU A 460 2.44 -32.70 -32.74
N ASP A 461 1.46 -32.74 -31.84
CA ASP A 461 1.27 -33.82 -30.88
C ASP A 461 0.28 -34.89 -31.37
N ALA A 462 -0.36 -34.65 -32.53
CA ALA A 462 -1.31 -35.55 -33.20
C ALA A 462 -0.60 -36.41 -34.25
#